data_AF-A0A1F5YGU1-F1
#
_entry.id   AF-A0A1F5YGU1-F1
#
_cell.length_a   1.000
_cell.length_b   1.000
_cell.length_c   1.000
_cell.angle_alpha   90.00
_cell.angle_beta   90.00
_cell.angle_gamma   90.00
#
_symmetry.space_group_name_H-M   'P 1'
#
loop_
_entity.id
_entity.type
_entity.pdbx_description
1 polymer ?
#
loop_
_entity_poly.entity_id
_entity_poly.type
_entity_poly.pdbx_seq_one_letter_code
_entity_poly.pdbx_strand_id
1 'polypeptide(L)'
;MTKKTAQNQIEAPVRPPIVAVLGHVDHGKTSILDYIRKTKIADKEEGGITQHIGSYQIDVPETVKKKYPNAPDKISFIDTPGHEAFGAMRSRGVEACDIAILVVAANDGVKPQTIESINYIHDAKIISLVCINKIDLPNINLESVKKQLNKAGIKLEEYGGDIPLVKVSAKTGEGIDKLIETIIFLADFYQIKSDKISPFQGVVIESTLSKFKGITATIFVKQGNLKLADEVISENQIFKIRALYDWQGKSLSGVNPGDPVEILGWKNIPAVGSLIYKKDESEIINKPHQDIEPIKQKPLMVENQPDQSDIKKIKIIIKADTVGTLEAVVNGLNIDVDIIQKGVGLISESDILLAKTAKAIVIGFNQKPLPQVSKLAQSEKVLIKIYNIIYQLFDEIRDVSEAINKGDLVTILGEAKVLNLYNFKNETILGAKVVSGRIARGDQVKIKRNNEEIGNNRIKSLKHFKDEITKAEAGAEIGIGLAQKTEILTGDSIISIG
;
A
#
# COMPACT_ATOMS: atom_id res chain seq x y z
N MET A 1 26.83 3.71 61.83
CA MET A 1 27.04 4.64 60.71
C MET A 1 27.08 3.85 59.41
N THR A 2 25.91 3.58 58.83
CA THR A 2 25.76 2.93 57.53
C THR A 2 25.43 4.03 56.52
N LYS A 3 26.40 4.35 55.65
CA LYS A 3 26.22 5.30 54.54
C LYS A 3 25.18 4.71 53.60
N LYS A 4 23.94 5.22 53.67
CA LYS A 4 22.99 5.15 52.55
C LYS A 4 23.62 5.92 51.41
N THR A 5 24.09 5.20 50.39
CA THR A 5 24.46 5.78 49.11
C THR A 5 23.21 6.41 48.53
N ALA A 6 23.14 7.74 48.54
CA ALA A 6 22.13 8.48 47.81
C ALA A 6 22.34 8.17 46.32
N GLN A 7 21.51 7.30 45.75
CA GLN A 7 21.29 7.28 44.31
C GLN A 7 20.67 8.64 43.98
N ASN A 8 21.49 9.56 43.47
CA ASN A 8 21.00 10.72 42.75
C ASN A 8 20.13 10.18 41.61
N GLN A 9 18.81 10.23 41.77
CA GLN A 9 17.86 10.04 40.67
C GLN A 9 18.07 11.21 39.72
N ILE A 10 18.97 11.05 38.75
CA ILE A 10 19.08 11.96 37.61
C ILE A 10 17.75 11.80 36.86
N GLU A 11 16.93 12.86 36.84
CA GLU A 11 15.67 12.84 36.10
C GLU A 11 15.98 12.56 34.62
N ALA A 12 15.42 11.47 34.08
CA ALA A 12 15.64 11.08 32.70
C ALA A 12 15.17 12.21 31.76
N PRO A 13 16.00 12.66 30.80
CA PRO A 13 15.62 13.74 29.91
C PRO A 13 14.40 13.36 29.07
N VAL A 14 13.57 14.36 28.77
CA VAL A 14 12.42 14.19 27.87
C VAL A 14 12.94 13.89 26.47
N ARG A 15 12.40 12.85 25.82
CA ARG A 15 12.75 12.55 24.43
C ARG A 15 11.68 13.03 23.46
N PRO A 16 12.01 13.24 22.18
CA PRO A 16 11.00 13.47 21.15
C PRO A 16 9.92 12.39 21.19
N PRO A 17 8.63 12.76 21.26
CA PRO A 17 7.55 11.80 21.13
C PRO A 17 7.52 11.28 19.70
N ILE A 18 7.27 9.99 19.57
CA ILE A 18 7.04 9.34 18.27
C ILE A 18 5.53 9.33 18.04
N VAL A 19 5.10 9.94 16.95
CA VAL A 19 3.69 10.22 16.68
C VAL A 19 3.28 9.53 15.39
N ALA A 20 2.35 8.58 15.46
CA ALA A 20 1.80 7.94 14.25
C ALA A 20 0.52 8.66 13.80
N VAL A 21 0.35 8.84 12.50
CA VAL A 21 -0.87 9.44 11.93
C VAL A 21 -1.67 8.38 11.18
N LEU A 22 -2.91 8.20 11.61
CA LEU A 22 -3.82 7.13 11.19
C LEU A 22 -5.12 7.72 10.65
N GLY A 23 -5.89 6.89 9.94
CA GLY A 23 -7.17 7.28 9.37
C GLY A 23 -7.36 6.84 7.92
N HIS A 24 -8.55 7.11 7.39
CA HIS A 24 -8.96 6.69 6.06
C HIS A 24 -8.16 7.38 4.94
N VAL A 25 -8.17 6.78 3.75
CA VAL A 25 -7.66 7.40 2.51
C VAL A 25 -8.34 8.76 2.30
N ASP A 26 -7.62 9.74 1.76
CA ASP A 26 -8.13 11.09 1.46
C ASP A 26 -8.65 11.92 2.65
N HIS A 27 -8.48 11.45 3.88
CA HIS A 27 -8.74 12.28 5.07
C HIS A 27 -7.66 13.36 5.31
N GLY A 28 -6.63 13.41 4.47
CA GLY A 28 -5.57 14.43 4.48
C GLY A 28 -4.50 14.21 5.54
N LYS A 29 -4.19 12.95 5.90
CA LYS A 29 -3.06 12.58 6.79
C LYS A 29 -1.75 13.15 6.27
N THR A 30 -1.36 12.76 5.05
CA THR A 30 -0.15 13.23 4.38
C THR A 30 -0.17 14.74 4.19
N SER A 31 -1.33 15.34 3.90
CA SER A 31 -1.46 16.80 3.77
C SER A 31 -1.18 17.55 5.08
N ILE A 32 -1.63 17.02 6.23
CA ILE A 32 -1.30 17.59 7.55
C ILE A 32 0.22 17.50 7.78
N LEU A 33 0.80 16.33 7.51
CA LEU A 33 2.23 16.08 7.68
C LEU A 33 3.08 16.97 6.77
N ASP A 34 2.65 17.17 5.53
CA ASP A 34 3.28 18.06 4.55
C ASP A 34 3.22 19.53 4.98
N TYR A 35 2.08 19.99 5.48
CA TYR A 35 1.95 21.34 6.01
C TYR A 35 2.92 21.55 7.18
N ILE A 36 2.94 20.60 8.12
CA ILE A 36 3.83 20.61 9.29
C ILE A 36 5.31 20.62 8.87
N ARG A 37 5.70 19.81 7.88
CA ARG A 37 7.08 19.73 7.39
C ARG A 37 7.45 20.88 6.45
N LYS A 38 6.48 21.70 6.01
CA LYS A 38 6.65 22.72 4.95
C LYS A 38 7.14 22.12 3.63
N THR A 39 6.57 20.98 3.25
CA THR A 39 6.90 20.24 2.02
C THR A 39 5.66 19.87 1.24
N LYS A 40 5.84 19.27 0.06
CA LYS A 40 4.77 18.71 -0.77
C LYS A 40 5.17 17.31 -1.24
N ILE A 41 5.12 16.32 -0.35
CA ILE A 41 5.33 14.91 -0.70
C ILE A 41 4.08 14.30 -1.32
N ALA A 42 2.89 14.62 -0.84
CA ALA A 42 1.63 14.09 -1.39
C ALA A 42 1.53 14.33 -2.90
N ASP A 43 1.96 15.51 -3.38
CA ASP A 43 1.97 15.88 -4.80
C ASP A 43 3.03 15.11 -5.63
N LYS A 44 4.03 14.51 -4.98
CA LYS A 44 5.13 13.77 -5.62
C LYS A 44 4.92 12.26 -5.61
N GLU A 45 4.04 11.75 -4.76
CA GLU A 45 3.69 10.33 -4.72
C GLU A 45 2.71 9.98 -5.84
N GLU A 46 2.96 8.86 -6.51
CA GLU A 46 2.11 8.38 -7.59
C GLU A 46 0.68 8.10 -7.08
N GLY A 47 -0.32 8.67 -7.75
CA GLY A 47 -1.72 8.58 -7.33
C GLY A 47 -2.10 9.52 -6.18
N GLY A 48 -1.21 10.39 -5.71
CA GLY A 48 -1.50 11.38 -4.66
C GLY A 48 -1.70 10.78 -3.27
N ILE A 49 -1.28 9.52 -3.05
CA ILE A 49 -1.45 8.79 -1.80
C ILE A 49 -0.13 8.20 -1.31
N THR A 50 0.00 8.15 0.01
CA THR A 50 1.12 7.48 0.68
C THR A 50 0.92 5.97 0.66
N GLN A 51 1.90 5.27 0.10
CA GLN A 51 1.94 3.80 -0.05
C GLN A 51 3.11 3.17 0.71
N HIS A 52 4.01 3.98 1.26
CA HIS A 52 5.15 3.57 2.09
C HIS A 52 5.01 4.13 3.50
N ILE A 53 5.56 3.43 4.49
CA ILE A 53 5.69 4.02 5.82
C ILE A 53 6.84 5.03 5.80
N GLY A 54 6.51 6.29 6.06
CA GLY A 54 7.46 7.39 6.12
C GLY A 54 7.84 7.70 7.57
N SER A 55 9.08 8.11 7.81
CA SER A 55 9.49 8.67 9.09
C SER A 55 10.20 10.01 8.88
N TYR A 56 9.89 10.98 9.74
CA TYR A 56 10.56 12.28 9.71
C TYR A 56 10.51 12.96 11.07
N GLN A 57 11.26 14.05 11.21
CA GLN A 57 11.36 14.79 12.46
C GLN A 57 11.21 16.30 12.20
N ILE A 58 10.51 17.00 13.09
CA ILE A 58 10.40 18.46 13.08
C ILE A 58 10.92 19.05 14.37
N ASP A 59 11.37 20.30 14.31
CA ASP A 59 11.64 21.10 15.50
C ASP A 59 10.33 21.65 16.07
N VAL A 60 10.19 21.61 17.40
CA VAL A 60 9.04 22.19 18.09
C VAL A 60 9.08 23.72 17.92
N PRO A 61 7.97 24.36 17.49
CA PRO A 61 7.92 25.81 17.34
C PRO A 61 8.30 26.56 18.61
N GLU A 62 9.03 27.67 18.48
CA GLU A 62 9.51 28.46 19.63
C GLU A 62 8.36 28.99 20.50
N THR A 63 7.20 29.25 19.88
CA THR A 63 5.96 29.64 20.57
C THR A 63 5.47 28.58 21.55
N VAL A 64 5.60 27.29 21.19
CA VAL A 64 5.24 26.15 22.04
C VAL A 64 6.30 25.93 23.11
N LYS A 65 7.60 26.04 22.77
CA LYS A 65 8.69 25.93 23.75
C LYS A 65 8.61 26.97 24.87
N LYS A 66 8.15 28.19 24.57
CA LYS A 66 7.95 29.24 25.59
C LYS A 66 6.84 28.89 26.59
N LYS A 67 5.81 28.17 26.17
CA LYS A 67 4.72 27.70 27.04
C LYS A 67 5.13 26.46 27.84
N TYR A 68 5.92 25.59 27.23
CA TYR A 68 6.37 24.32 27.80
C TYR A 68 7.92 24.28 27.83
N PRO A 69 8.56 24.88 28.85
CA PRO A 69 10.02 25.02 28.90
C PRO A 69 10.77 23.69 29.01
N ASN A 70 10.09 22.63 29.47
CA ASN A 70 10.63 21.27 29.56
C ASN A 70 10.25 20.40 28.35
N ALA A 71 9.61 20.98 27.33
CA ALA A 71 9.21 20.24 26.14
C ALA A 71 10.44 19.68 25.40
N PRO A 72 10.29 18.54 24.73
CA PRO A 72 11.35 18.04 23.85
C PRO A 72 11.59 19.03 22.71
N ASP A 73 12.83 19.07 22.22
CA ASP A 73 13.19 19.99 21.14
C ASP A 73 12.51 19.66 19.81
N LYS A 74 12.08 18.41 19.65
CA LYS A 74 11.62 17.84 18.39
C LYS A 74 10.44 16.89 18.57
N ILE A 75 9.73 16.63 17.47
CA ILE A 75 8.69 15.61 17.36
C ILE A 75 9.03 14.71 16.18
N SER A 76 8.93 13.40 16.39
CA SER A 76 9.13 12.41 15.34
C SER A 76 7.79 11.90 14.86
N PHE A 77 7.59 11.83 13.54
CA PHE A 77 6.33 11.39 12.93
C PHE A 77 6.52 10.09 12.17
N ILE A 78 5.50 9.24 12.25
CA ILE A 78 5.29 8.05 11.42
C ILE A 78 4.11 8.34 10.49
N ASP A 79 4.38 8.44 9.20
CA ASP A 79 3.34 8.54 8.18
C ASP A 79 2.92 7.13 7.76
N THR A 80 1.65 6.78 8.00
CA THR A 80 1.14 5.45 7.66
C THR A 80 0.15 5.51 6.50
N PRO A 81 0.23 4.57 5.55
CA PRO A 81 -0.71 4.51 4.44
C PRO A 81 -2.15 4.21 4.91
N GLY A 82 -3.11 4.88 4.27
CA GLY A 82 -4.53 4.80 4.65
C GLY A 82 -5.35 3.67 4.02
N HIS A 83 -4.80 2.97 3.03
CA HIS A 83 -5.54 1.96 2.26
C HIS A 83 -5.59 0.63 3.02
N GLU A 84 -6.74 -0.05 2.95
CA GLU A 84 -7.02 -1.35 3.57
C GLU A 84 -5.88 -2.38 3.44
N ALA A 85 -5.27 -2.54 2.26
CA ALA A 85 -4.16 -3.46 2.01
C ALA A 85 -2.95 -3.25 2.94
N PHE A 86 -2.79 -2.05 3.51
CA PHE A 86 -1.70 -1.70 4.42
C PHE A 86 -2.07 -1.77 5.92
N GLY A 87 -3.10 -2.54 6.30
CA GLY A 87 -3.51 -2.70 7.71
C GLY A 87 -2.36 -3.13 8.63
N ALA A 88 -1.54 -4.08 8.18
CA ALA A 88 -0.36 -4.52 8.93
C ALA A 88 0.64 -3.38 9.20
N MET A 89 0.86 -2.47 8.24
CA MET A 89 1.73 -1.30 8.45
C MET A 89 1.14 -0.34 9.50
N ARG A 90 -0.18 -0.14 9.51
CA ARG A 90 -0.85 0.71 10.51
C ARG A 90 -0.68 0.14 11.92
N SER A 91 -0.92 -1.16 12.11
CA SER A 91 -0.73 -1.84 13.41
C SER A 91 0.70 -1.67 13.93
N ARG A 92 1.71 -1.87 13.06
CA ARG A 92 3.12 -1.73 13.45
C ARG A 92 3.51 -0.28 13.75
N GLY A 93 2.99 0.68 12.97
CA GLY A 93 3.20 2.11 13.24
C GLY A 93 2.63 2.53 14.61
N VAL A 94 1.46 1.98 14.97
CA VAL A 94 0.83 2.16 16.28
C VAL A 94 1.71 1.57 17.41
N GLU A 95 2.16 0.32 17.28
CA GLU A 95 3.03 -0.33 18.28
C GLU A 95 4.37 0.39 18.45
N ALA A 96 4.88 1.01 17.37
CA ALA A 96 6.13 1.74 17.37
C ALA A 96 6.02 3.19 17.87
N CYS A 97 4.83 3.75 18.01
CA CYS A 97 4.65 5.14 18.44
C CYS A 97 4.35 5.27 19.94
N ASP A 98 4.35 6.50 20.43
CA ASP A 98 3.92 6.84 21.79
C ASP A 98 2.54 7.51 21.79
N ILE A 99 2.25 8.28 20.73
CA ILE A 99 0.98 8.98 20.52
C ILE A 99 0.45 8.64 19.12
N ALA A 100 -0.81 8.23 19.03
CA ALA A 100 -1.51 8.10 17.76
C ALA A 100 -2.47 9.26 17.50
N ILE A 101 -2.39 9.84 16.31
CA ILE A 101 -3.34 10.83 15.80
C ILE A 101 -4.32 10.13 14.88
N LEU A 102 -5.59 10.10 15.26
CA LEU A 102 -6.67 9.62 14.41
C LEU A 102 -7.23 10.79 13.59
N VAL A 103 -6.94 10.82 12.29
CA VAL A 103 -7.42 11.85 11.37
C VAL A 103 -8.75 11.46 10.75
N VAL A 104 -9.75 12.32 10.95
CA VAL A 104 -11.10 12.17 10.41
C VAL A 104 -11.46 13.42 9.60
N ALA A 105 -11.86 13.25 8.34
CA ALA A 105 -12.28 14.39 7.55
C ALA A 105 -13.69 14.84 7.96
N ALA A 106 -13.87 16.15 8.08
CA ALA A 106 -15.11 16.72 8.59
C ALA A 106 -16.31 16.53 7.63
N ASN A 107 -16.04 16.37 6.33
CA ASN A 107 -17.04 16.09 5.29
C ASN A 107 -17.41 14.60 5.18
N ASP A 108 -16.49 13.68 5.53
CA ASP A 108 -16.66 12.23 5.34
C ASP A 108 -17.08 11.48 6.59
N GLY A 109 -16.62 11.95 7.76
CA GLY A 109 -16.87 11.29 9.04
C GLY A 109 -16.11 9.97 9.21
N VAL A 110 -16.65 9.08 10.04
CA VAL A 110 -16.02 7.79 10.38
C VAL A 110 -16.24 6.78 9.25
N LYS A 111 -15.16 6.20 8.74
CA LYS A 111 -15.15 5.18 7.69
C LYS A 111 -14.66 3.82 8.22
N PRO A 112 -14.81 2.70 7.47
CA PRO A 112 -14.33 1.39 7.90
C PRO A 112 -12.86 1.37 8.33
N GLN A 113 -11.95 1.99 7.57
CA GLN A 113 -10.52 2.09 7.93
C GLN A 113 -10.28 2.98 9.16
N THR A 114 -11.18 3.91 9.46
CA THR A 114 -11.16 4.67 10.71
C THR A 114 -11.46 3.74 11.89
N ILE A 115 -12.46 2.86 11.77
CA ILE A 115 -12.82 1.88 12.81
C ILE A 115 -11.66 0.90 13.03
N GLU A 116 -11.05 0.41 11.95
CA GLU A 116 -9.85 -0.43 12.03
C GLU A 116 -8.70 0.27 12.75
N SER A 117 -8.44 1.53 12.42
CA SER A 117 -7.42 2.35 13.11
C SER A 117 -7.74 2.54 14.60
N ILE A 118 -9.01 2.71 14.96
CA ILE A 118 -9.48 2.80 16.34
C ILE A 118 -9.18 1.49 17.09
N ASN A 119 -9.42 0.34 16.46
CA ASN A 119 -9.13 -0.96 17.07
C ASN A 119 -7.62 -1.13 17.33
N TYR A 120 -6.75 -0.78 16.37
CA TYR A 120 -5.30 -0.83 16.59
C TYR A 120 -4.85 0.03 17.76
N ILE A 121 -5.38 1.26 17.88
CA ILE A 121 -5.08 2.16 19.00
C ILE A 121 -5.50 1.53 20.34
N HIS A 122 -6.70 0.96 20.41
CA HIS A 122 -7.21 0.32 21.63
C HIS A 122 -6.42 -0.93 22.01
N ASP A 123 -6.10 -1.78 21.03
CA ASP A 123 -5.34 -3.01 21.25
C ASP A 123 -3.93 -2.72 21.76
N ALA A 124 -3.27 -1.69 21.20
CA ALA A 124 -1.94 -1.26 21.61
C ALA A 124 -1.92 -0.43 22.90
N LYS A 125 -3.08 0.06 23.37
CA LYS A 125 -3.24 0.90 24.57
C LYS A 125 -2.33 2.13 24.59
N ILE A 126 -2.16 2.75 23.42
CA ILE A 126 -1.34 3.95 23.26
C ILE A 126 -2.15 5.23 23.50
N ILE A 127 -1.45 6.32 23.81
CA ILE A 127 -2.05 7.64 23.96
C ILE A 127 -2.63 8.06 22.61
N SER A 128 -3.85 8.61 22.59
CA SER A 128 -4.52 8.97 21.35
C SER A 128 -5.03 10.41 21.34
N LEU A 129 -5.06 10.99 20.13
CA LEU A 129 -5.51 12.34 19.85
C LEU A 129 -6.38 12.31 18.58
N VAL A 130 -7.58 12.88 18.63
CA VAL A 130 -8.42 13.00 17.45
C VAL A 130 -8.14 14.32 16.73
N CYS A 131 -7.94 14.23 15.42
CA CYS A 131 -7.76 15.38 14.54
C CYS A 131 -8.87 15.41 13.50
N ILE A 132 -9.79 16.38 13.60
CA ILE A 132 -10.80 16.61 12.56
C ILE A 132 -10.23 17.56 11.50
N ASN A 133 -10.00 17.04 10.30
CA ASN A 133 -9.41 17.78 9.19
C ASN A 133 -10.47 18.33 8.21
N LYS A 134 -10.04 19.21 7.30
CA LYS A 134 -10.85 19.85 6.25
C LYS A 134 -11.96 20.76 6.80
N ILE A 135 -11.71 21.47 7.90
CA ILE A 135 -12.67 22.43 8.48
C ILE A 135 -12.92 23.66 7.61
N ASP A 136 -12.13 23.86 6.57
CA ASP A 136 -12.26 24.95 5.59
C ASP A 136 -13.41 24.73 4.59
N LEU A 137 -13.95 23.52 4.47
CA LEU A 137 -15.04 23.24 3.54
C LEU A 137 -16.38 23.84 4.03
N PRO A 138 -17.24 24.34 3.11
CA PRO A 138 -18.58 24.77 3.47
C PRO A 138 -19.47 23.56 3.83
N ASN A 139 -20.50 23.78 4.65
CA ASN A 139 -21.52 22.79 5.02
C ASN A 139 -21.03 21.57 5.83
N ILE A 140 -20.02 21.75 6.66
CA ILE A 140 -19.53 20.70 7.57
C ILE A 140 -20.43 20.57 8.80
N ASN A 141 -20.71 19.34 9.23
CA ASN A 141 -21.39 19.05 10.49
C ASN A 141 -20.46 18.35 11.48
N LEU A 142 -19.74 19.14 12.28
CA LEU A 142 -18.79 18.62 13.28
C LEU A 142 -19.47 17.80 14.37
N GLU A 143 -20.69 18.17 14.78
CA GLU A 143 -21.44 17.43 15.80
C GLU A 143 -21.83 16.02 15.33
N SER A 144 -22.13 15.85 14.05
CA SER A 144 -22.36 14.53 13.47
C SER A 144 -21.11 13.65 13.55
N VAL A 145 -19.94 14.19 13.16
CA VAL A 145 -18.66 13.46 13.20
C VAL A 145 -18.29 13.06 14.63
N LYS A 146 -18.46 13.97 15.59
CA LYS A 146 -18.26 13.69 17.01
C LYS A 146 -19.17 12.57 17.54
N LYS A 147 -20.45 12.58 17.16
CA LYS A 147 -21.39 11.50 17.51
C LYS A 147 -20.98 10.16 16.91
N GLN A 148 -20.48 10.15 15.67
CA GLN A 148 -19.98 8.94 15.02
C GLN A 148 -18.74 8.39 15.73
N LEU A 149 -17.80 9.26 16.10
CA LEU A 149 -16.61 8.88 16.87
C LEU A 149 -16.96 8.25 18.21
N ASN A 150 -17.89 8.86 18.95
CA ASN A 150 -18.34 8.31 20.23
C ASN A 150 -19.00 6.93 20.05
N LYS A 151 -19.82 6.76 19.01
CA LYS A 151 -20.40 5.44 18.64
C LYS A 151 -19.34 4.41 18.26
N ALA A 152 -18.23 4.84 17.67
CA ALA A 152 -17.10 3.98 17.30
C ALA A 152 -16.16 3.69 18.49
N GLY A 153 -16.50 4.12 19.71
CA GLY A 153 -15.74 3.81 20.92
C GLY A 153 -14.65 4.82 21.29
N ILE A 154 -14.62 6.00 20.65
CA ILE A 154 -13.71 7.09 21.00
C ILE A 154 -14.38 8.03 22.00
N LYS A 155 -13.87 8.05 23.24
CA LYS A 155 -14.40 8.86 24.34
C LYS A 155 -13.76 10.24 24.35
N LEU A 156 -14.42 11.21 23.72
CA LEU A 156 -13.92 12.58 23.61
C LEU A 156 -14.03 13.34 24.95
N GLU A 157 -13.03 14.17 25.26
CA GLU A 157 -13.01 15.02 26.48
C GLU A 157 -14.26 15.90 26.62
N GLU A 158 -14.76 16.48 25.52
CA GLU A 158 -15.96 17.32 25.52
C GLU A 158 -17.23 16.58 25.99
N TYR A 159 -17.25 15.25 25.95
CA TYR A 159 -18.33 14.41 26.46
C TYR A 159 -17.95 13.66 27.74
N GLY A 160 -16.93 14.11 28.47
CA GLY A 160 -16.45 13.50 29.72
C GLY A 160 -15.52 12.30 29.52
N GLY A 161 -14.92 12.16 28.33
CA GLY A 161 -13.86 11.19 28.05
C GLY A 161 -12.45 11.73 28.34
N ASP A 162 -11.45 11.02 27.81
CA ASP A 162 -10.01 11.25 28.00
C ASP A 162 -9.26 11.56 26.70
N ILE A 163 -9.94 11.45 25.54
CA ILE A 163 -9.30 11.66 24.24
C ILE A 163 -9.52 13.12 23.78
N PRO A 164 -8.46 13.94 23.70
CA PRO A 164 -8.56 15.31 23.20
C PRO A 164 -8.91 15.35 21.72
N LEU A 165 -9.54 16.46 21.31
CA LEU A 165 -9.95 16.70 19.93
C LEU A 165 -9.43 18.05 19.45
N VAL A 166 -8.72 18.03 18.31
CA VAL A 166 -8.23 19.23 17.63
C VAL A 166 -8.86 19.32 16.25
N LYS A 167 -9.25 20.53 15.87
CA LYS A 167 -9.83 20.85 14.56
C LYS A 167 -8.75 21.51 13.72
N VAL A 168 -8.55 21.02 12.49
CA VAL A 168 -7.51 21.55 11.59
C VAL A 168 -8.00 21.69 10.15
N SER A 169 -7.35 22.58 9.41
CA SER A 169 -7.35 22.55 7.96
C SER A 169 -5.91 22.40 7.47
N ALA A 170 -5.60 21.25 6.87
CA ALA A 170 -4.32 21.04 6.20
C ALA A 170 -4.09 21.99 5.01
N LYS A 171 -5.16 22.60 4.48
CA LYS A 171 -5.10 23.51 3.33
C LYS A 171 -4.75 24.92 3.74
N THR A 172 -5.40 25.45 4.77
CA THR A 172 -5.16 26.83 5.26
C THR A 172 -4.08 26.89 6.35
N GLY A 173 -3.80 25.77 7.00
CA GLY A 173 -2.94 25.69 8.17
C GLY A 173 -3.64 25.97 9.49
N GLU A 174 -4.93 26.28 9.46
CA GLU A 174 -5.70 26.58 10.67
C GLU A 174 -5.65 25.39 11.63
N GLY A 175 -5.37 25.65 12.91
CA GLY A 175 -5.34 24.65 13.98
C GLY A 175 -4.11 23.76 14.03
N ILE A 176 -3.17 23.84 13.08
CA ILE A 176 -1.95 23.01 13.09
C ILE A 176 -1.04 23.36 14.28
N ASP A 177 -0.89 24.63 14.63
CA ASP A 177 -0.12 25.04 15.81
C ASP A 177 -0.73 24.46 17.10
N LYS A 178 -2.07 24.44 17.18
CA LYS A 178 -2.80 23.84 18.29
C LYS A 178 -2.62 22.32 18.33
N LEU A 179 -2.55 21.66 17.17
CA LEU A 179 -2.27 20.22 17.08
C LEU A 179 -0.89 19.92 17.66
N ILE A 180 0.14 20.67 17.27
CA ILE A 180 1.50 20.53 17.81
C ILE A 180 1.54 20.81 19.32
N GLU A 181 0.89 21.89 19.77
CA GLU A 181 0.79 22.22 21.20
C GLU A 181 0.15 21.07 22.00
N THR A 182 -0.91 20.46 21.46
CA THR A 182 -1.61 19.33 22.10
C THR A 182 -0.74 18.09 22.17
N ILE A 183 0.04 17.78 21.12
CA ILE A 183 0.98 16.65 21.10
C ILE A 183 2.04 16.83 22.20
N ILE A 184 2.60 18.04 22.33
CA ILE A 184 3.61 18.33 23.35
C ILE A 184 3.02 18.27 24.75
N PHE A 185 1.81 18.80 24.95
CA PHE A 185 1.10 18.70 26.22
C PHE A 185 0.88 17.23 26.62
N LEU A 186 0.41 16.39 25.70
CA LEU A 186 0.24 14.96 25.96
C LEU A 186 1.56 14.27 26.30
N ALA A 187 2.64 14.59 25.57
CA ALA A 187 3.95 14.02 25.83
C ALA A 187 4.49 14.38 27.22
N ASP A 188 4.27 15.62 27.68
CA ASP A 188 4.66 16.09 29.01
C ASP A 188 3.77 15.47 30.10
N PHE A 189 2.45 15.49 29.91
CA PHE A 189 1.47 14.96 30.87
C PHE A 189 1.69 13.47 31.16
N TYR A 190 1.90 12.67 30.12
CA TYR A 190 2.19 11.24 30.23
C TYR A 190 3.68 10.93 30.49
N GLN A 191 4.52 11.97 30.63
CA GLN A 191 5.95 11.87 30.90
C GLN A 191 6.71 10.92 29.96
N ILE A 192 6.61 11.16 28.65
CA ILE A 192 7.39 10.43 27.63
C ILE A 192 8.88 10.79 27.79
N LYS A 193 9.56 10.06 28.67
CA LYS A 193 10.97 10.24 29.03
C LYS A 193 11.81 9.13 28.42
N SER A 194 13.09 9.39 28.21
CA SER A 194 14.07 8.35 27.92
C SER A 194 15.40 8.72 28.52
N ASP A 195 15.99 7.76 29.24
CA ASP A 195 17.35 7.91 29.68
C ASP A 195 18.30 7.54 28.53
N LYS A 196 19.27 8.42 28.25
CA LYS A 196 20.35 8.16 27.29
C LYS A 196 21.32 7.09 27.78
N ILE A 197 21.28 6.80 29.09
CA ILE A 197 22.08 5.79 29.77
C ILE A 197 21.39 4.41 29.73
N SER A 198 20.08 4.36 29.45
CA SER A 198 19.36 3.09 29.30
C SER A 198 19.95 2.24 28.16
N PRO A 199 19.84 0.91 28.28
CA PRO A 199 20.14 -0.01 27.19
C PRO A 199 19.47 0.43 25.89
N PHE A 200 20.22 0.38 24.79
CA PHE A 200 19.72 0.69 23.47
C PHE A 200 18.64 -0.30 23.06
N GLN A 201 17.51 0.26 22.65
CA GLN A 201 16.42 -0.47 22.03
C GLN A 201 15.92 0.32 20.84
N GLY A 202 15.89 -0.32 19.68
CA GLY A 202 15.20 0.19 18.50
C GLY A 202 14.14 -0.78 18.02
N VAL A 203 13.23 -0.27 17.18
CA VAL A 203 12.20 -1.06 16.50
C VAL A 203 12.28 -0.84 15.00
N VAL A 204 12.29 -1.93 14.22
CA VAL A 204 12.31 -1.89 12.76
C VAL A 204 10.93 -1.47 12.23
N ILE A 205 10.91 -0.46 11.37
CA ILE A 205 9.68 0.12 10.80
C ILE A 205 9.53 -0.23 9.34
N GLU A 206 10.64 -0.32 8.61
CA GLU A 206 10.64 -0.73 7.21
C GLU A 206 11.98 -1.35 6.83
N SER A 207 11.94 -2.32 5.93
CA SER A 207 13.12 -3.04 5.45
C SER A 207 13.15 -3.02 3.93
N THR A 208 14.33 -2.76 3.37
CA THR A 208 14.51 -2.62 1.92
C THR A 208 15.76 -3.35 1.44
N LEU A 209 15.73 -3.81 0.18
CA LEU A 209 16.91 -4.32 -0.51
C LEU A 209 17.32 -3.33 -1.61
N SER A 210 18.25 -2.46 -1.27
CA SER A 210 18.79 -1.46 -2.19
C SER A 210 19.89 -2.06 -3.07
N LYS A 211 19.87 -1.76 -4.37
CA LYS A 211 20.91 -2.17 -5.32
C LYS A 211 22.32 -1.70 -4.89
N PHE A 212 22.42 -0.48 -4.39
CA PHE A 212 23.72 0.17 -4.12
C PHE A 212 24.15 0.04 -2.67
N LYS A 213 23.19 0.10 -1.74
CA LYS A 213 23.48 0.00 -0.31
C LYS A 213 23.48 -1.45 0.17
N GLY A 214 22.78 -2.37 -0.50
CA GLY A 214 22.48 -3.69 0.05
C GLY A 214 21.25 -3.64 0.93
N ILE A 215 21.20 -4.48 1.96
CA ILE A 215 20.07 -4.55 2.89
C ILE A 215 20.10 -3.33 3.83
N THR A 216 19.05 -2.53 3.80
CA THR A 216 18.84 -1.43 4.75
C THR A 216 17.55 -1.63 5.51
N ALA A 217 17.48 -1.08 6.71
CA ALA A 217 16.24 -1.02 7.47
C ALA A 217 16.16 0.32 8.21
N THR A 218 14.97 0.91 8.20
CA THR A 218 14.65 2.10 8.97
C THR A 218 14.13 1.69 10.33
N ILE A 219 14.70 2.24 11.39
CA ILE A 219 14.28 1.99 12.77
C ILE A 219 13.88 3.29 13.46
N PHE A 220 13.05 3.19 14.50
CA PHE A 220 12.97 4.22 15.54
C PHE A 220 13.78 3.80 16.76
N VAL A 221 14.58 4.73 17.29
CA VAL A 221 15.26 4.52 18.57
C VAL A 221 14.26 4.76 19.70
N LYS A 222 13.91 3.72 20.46
CA LYS A 222 13.02 3.83 21.63
C LYS A 222 13.79 4.27 22.87
N GLN A 223 14.97 3.71 23.09
CA GLN A 223 15.80 3.96 24.28
C GLN A 223 17.29 3.90 23.93
N GLY A 224 18.11 4.51 24.79
CA GLY A 224 19.56 4.52 24.66
C GLY A 224 20.08 5.26 23.43
N ASN A 225 21.36 5.12 23.16
CA ASN A 225 22.02 5.70 21.99
C ASN A 225 22.65 4.60 21.15
N LEU A 226 22.90 4.89 19.88
CA LEU A 226 23.61 3.98 18.98
C LEU A 226 24.61 4.78 18.15
N LYS A 227 25.82 4.24 17.97
CA LYS A 227 26.89 4.88 17.21
C LYS A 227 27.26 4.05 15.99
N LEU A 228 27.87 4.73 15.02
CA LEU A 228 28.50 4.06 13.90
C LEU A 228 29.53 3.04 14.42
N ALA A 229 29.61 1.88 13.77
CA ALA A 229 30.48 0.76 14.13
C ALA A 229 30.11 -0.01 15.41
N ASP A 230 29.02 0.32 16.10
CA ASP A 230 28.50 -0.51 17.19
C ASP A 230 28.08 -1.90 16.64
N GLU A 231 28.24 -2.93 17.48
CA GLU A 231 27.70 -4.27 17.22
C GLU A 231 26.31 -4.39 17.82
N VAL A 232 25.37 -4.86 17.01
CA VAL A 232 23.95 -4.97 17.34
C VAL A 232 23.47 -6.38 17.09
N ILE A 233 22.40 -6.75 17.80
CA ILE A 233 21.67 -7.99 17.62
C ILE A 233 20.21 -7.69 17.27
N SER A 234 19.71 -8.40 16.27
CA SER A 234 18.30 -8.43 15.89
C SER A 234 18.01 -9.83 15.37
N GLU A 235 16.88 -10.42 15.76
CA GLU A 235 16.43 -11.75 15.29
C GLU A 235 17.52 -12.83 15.39
N ASN A 236 18.23 -12.87 16.53
CA ASN A 236 19.35 -13.79 16.81
C ASN A 236 20.56 -13.64 15.86
N GLN A 237 20.67 -12.53 15.15
CA GLN A 237 21.81 -12.24 14.29
C GLN A 237 22.60 -11.05 14.79
N ILE A 238 23.91 -11.27 14.97
CA ILE A 238 24.86 -10.22 15.32
C ILE A 238 25.48 -9.66 14.06
N PHE A 239 25.48 -8.34 13.94
CA PHE A 239 26.13 -7.61 12.86
C PHE A 239 26.66 -6.26 13.33
N LYS A 240 27.56 -5.68 12.52
CA LYS A 240 28.18 -4.39 12.78
C LYS A 240 27.54 -3.32 11.90
N ILE A 241 27.23 -2.17 12.49
CA ILE A 241 26.68 -1.03 11.75
C ILE A 241 27.74 -0.44 10.84
N ARG A 242 27.44 -0.39 9.54
CA ARG A 242 28.33 0.13 8.49
C ARG A 242 28.06 1.59 8.14
N ALA A 243 26.81 2.01 8.23
CA ALA A 243 26.41 3.40 8.05
C ALA A 243 25.08 3.67 8.76
N LEU A 244 24.89 4.93 9.15
CA LEU A 244 23.66 5.48 9.69
C LEU A 244 23.27 6.68 8.82
N TYR A 245 22.00 6.77 8.43
CA TYR A 245 21.46 7.92 7.73
C TYR A 245 20.21 8.44 8.44
N ASP A 246 20.06 9.75 8.53
CA ASP A 246 18.80 10.35 8.96
C ASP A 246 17.72 10.21 7.87
N TRP A 247 16.51 10.65 8.21
CA TRP A 247 15.36 10.67 7.30
C TRP A 247 15.55 11.55 6.05
N GLN A 248 16.56 12.43 6.02
CA GLN A 248 16.92 13.24 4.85
C GLN A 248 18.02 12.56 3.99
N GLY A 249 18.53 11.40 4.42
CA GLY A 249 19.61 10.69 3.76
C GLY A 249 21.01 11.22 4.12
N LYS A 250 21.14 12.10 5.12
CA LYS A 250 22.43 12.61 5.59
C LYS A 250 23.09 11.59 6.53
N SER A 251 24.38 11.36 6.34
CA SER A 251 25.13 10.44 7.19
C SER A 251 25.25 10.93 8.64
N LEU A 252 25.09 10.01 9.58
CA LEU A 252 25.18 10.24 11.01
C LEU A 252 26.34 9.45 11.64
N SER A 253 26.96 10.02 12.68
CA SER A 253 27.94 9.33 13.52
C SER A 253 27.31 8.60 14.70
N GLY A 254 26.07 8.93 15.04
CA GLY A 254 25.28 8.29 16.08
C GLY A 254 23.88 8.90 16.17
N VAL A 255 23.02 8.26 16.97
CA VAL A 255 21.59 8.57 17.11
C VAL A 255 21.15 8.52 18.57
N ASN A 256 20.07 9.26 18.86
CA ASN A 256 19.49 9.40 20.18
C ASN A 256 18.05 8.83 20.22
N PRO A 257 17.46 8.65 21.42
CA PRO A 257 16.07 8.27 21.56
C PRO A 257 15.12 9.21 20.81
N GLY A 258 14.15 8.64 20.11
CA GLY A 258 13.18 9.33 19.26
C GLY A 258 13.64 9.52 17.81
N ASP A 259 14.92 9.35 17.48
CA ASP A 259 15.40 9.57 16.12
C ASP A 259 14.96 8.43 15.17
N PRO A 260 14.41 8.75 13.98
CA PRO A 260 14.32 7.80 12.88
C PRO A 260 15.68 7.66 12.19
N VAL A 261 16.13 6.43 11.97
CA VAL A 261 17.44 6.17 11.33
C VAL A 261 17.40 4.98 10.38
N GLU A 262 17.95 5.18 9.18
CA GLU A 262 18.25 4.08 8.25
C GLU A 262 19.61 3.47 8.63
N ILE A 263 19.60 2.18 8.96
CA ILE A 263 20.78 1.40 9.29
C ILE A 263 21.21 0.57 8.08
N LEU A 264 22.50 0.62 7.80
CA LEU A 264 23.19 -0.29 6.88
C LEU A 264 24.11 -1.26 7.64
N GLY A 265 24.17 -2.52 7.21
CA GLY A 265 25.07 -3.53 7.77
C GLY A 265 24.39 -4.87 8.10
N TRP A 266 23.08 -4.95 7.88
CA TRP A 266 22.26 -6.14 8.07
C TRP A 266 22.79 -7.33 7.28
N LYS A 267 22.75 -8.52 7.89
CA LYS A 267 23.09 -9.79 7.23
C LYS A 267 21.93 -10.33 6.40
N ASN A 268 20.73 -10.27 6.98
CA ASN A 268 19.47 -10.64 6.34
C ASN A 268 18.49 -9.47 6.39
N ILE A 269 17.46 -9.50 5.55
CA ILE A 269 16.37 -8.52 5.58
C ILE A 269 15.60 -8.74 6.90
N PRO A 270 15.61 -7.77 7.83
CA PRO A 270 14.95 -7.97 9.13
C PRO A 270 13.43 -7.87 9.00
N ALA A 271 12.70 -8.58 9.85
CA ALA A 271 11.25 -8.43 9.90
C ALA A 271 10.84 -7.05 10.44
N VAL A 272 9.78 -6.48 9.87
CA VAL A 272 9.20 -5.25 10.37
C VAL A 272 8.57 -5.51 11.75
N GLY A 273 8.80 -4.60 12.70
CA GLY A 273 8.42 -4.75 14.11
C GLY A 273 9.46 -5.46 14.97
N SER A 274 10.50 -6.07 14.37
CA SER A 274 11.57 -6.69 15.14
C SER A 274 12.34 -5.66 15.96
N LEU A 275 12.81 -6.09 17.14
CA LEU A 275 13.56 -5.27 18.06
C LEU A 275 15.06 -5.44 17.82
N ILE A 276 15.78 -4.33 17.89
CA ILE A 276 17.23 -4.26 17.77
C ILE A 276 17.84 -3.78 19.08
N TYR A 277 18.88 -4.46 19.53
CA TYR A 277 19.62 -4.17 20.76
C TYR A 277 21.11 -4.08 20.49
N LYS A 278 21.87 -3.41 21.35
CA LYS A 278 23.34 -3.55 21.33
C LYS A 278 23.73 -4.93 21.82
N LYS A 279 24.74 -5.52 21.18
CA LYS A 279 25.22 -6.86 21.51
C LYS A 279 25.57 -7.00 22.99
N ASP A 280 26.34 -6.05 23.53
CA ASP A 280 26.83 -6.08 24.92
C ASP A 280 25.71 -5.87 25.95
N GLU A 281 24.55 -5.36 25.52
CA GLU A 281 23.39 -5.09 26.38
C GLU A 281 22.31 -6.18 26.23
N SER A 282 22.40 -7.01 25.19
CA SER A 282 21.39 -8.03 24.90
C SER A 282 21.36 -9.18 25.90
N GLU A 283 22.49 -9.50 26.54
CA GLU A 283 22.54 -10.48 27.64
C GLU A 283 21.76 -10.02 28.89
N ILE A 284 21.60 -8.70 29.06
CA ILE A 284 20.85 -8.09 30.17
C ILE A 284 19.34 -8.19 29.91
N ILE A 285 18.92 -8.20 28.65
CA ILE A 285 17.51 -8.20 28.21
C ILE A 285 16.96 -9.62 28.02
N ASN A 286 17.83 -10.60 27.73
CA ASN A 286 17.46 -12.00 27.45
C ASN A 286 17.31 -12.93 28.67
N LYS A 287 17.07 -12.41 29.89
CA LYS A 287 16.60 -13.22 31.04
C LYS A 287 15.17 -12.77 31.40
N PRO A 288 14.07 -13.47 31.06
CA PRO A 288 13.91 -14.90 30.78
C PRO A 288 13.04 -15.21 29.53
N HIS A 289 13.63 -15.76 28.47
CA HIS A 289 12.93 -16.63 27.50
C HIS A 289 13.92 -17.65 26.96
N GLN A 290 14.47 -18.46 27.87
CA GLN A 290 14.91 -19.80 27.49
C GLN A 290 13.65 -20.66 27.42
N ASP A 291 13.58 -21.47 26.36
CA ASP A 291 12.50 -22.41 26.03
C ASP A 291 11.27 -21.80 25.35
N ILE A 292 11.47 -21.22 24.17
CA ILE A 292 10.55 -21.49 23.07
C ILE A 292 11.32 -22.38 22.12
N GLU A 293 11.22 -23.69 22.32
CA GLU A 293 11.44 -24.63 21.22
C GLU A 293 10.70 -24.07 20.00
N PRO A 294 11.28 -24.09 18.79
CA PRO A 294 10.52 -23.73 17.61
C PRO A 294 9.28 -24.61 17.65
N ILE A 295 8.11 -24.00 17.85
CA ILE A 295 6.84 -24.67 17.61
C ILE A 295 7.00 -25.11 16.17
N LYS A 296 7.32 -26.39 15.97
CA LYS A 296 7.13 -27.06 14.70
C LYS A 296 5.70 -26.72 14.39
N GLN A 297 5.51 -25.76 13.49
CA GLN A 297 4.22 -25.52 12.90
C GLN A 297 3.82 -26.90 12.41
N LYS A 298 2.89 -27.53 13.14
CA LYS A 298 2.10 -28.59 12.53
C LYS A 298 1.66 -27.94 11.22
N PRO A 299 1.91 -28.57 10.06
CA PRO A 299 1.28 -28.08 8.86
C PRO A 299 -0.19 -27.98 9.25
N LEU A 300 -0.72 -26.76 9.28
CA LEU A 300 -2.15 -26.58 9.25
C LEU A 300 -2.53 -27.38 8.01
N MET A 301 -3.08 -28.58 8.25
CA MET A 301 -3.76 -29.32 7.22
C MET A 301 -4.82 -28.31 6.81
N VAL A 302 -4.55 -27.65 5.68
CA VAL A 302 -5.56 -26.94 4.94
C VAL A 302 -6.65 -27.99 4.82
N GLU A 303 -7.74 -27.80 5.56
CA GLU A 303 -8.95 -28.53 5.28
C GLU A 303 -9.14 -28.34 3.79
N ASN A 304 -8.99 -29.44 3.05
CA ASN A 304 -9.30 -29.48 1.64
C ASN A 304 -10.76 -29.06 1.54
N GLN A 305 -10.99 -27.76 1.37
CA GLN A 305 -12.24 -27.25 0.89
C GLN A 305 -12.46 -28.02 -0.42
N PRO A 306 -13.62 -28.69 -0.55
CA PRO A 306 -13.85 -29.55 -1.70
C PRO A 306 -13.62 -28.72 -2.96
N ASP A 307 -12.84 -29.28 -3.89
CA ASP A 307 -12.67 -28.79 -5.25
C ASP A 307 -14.05 -28.39 -5.80
N GLN A 308 -14.33 -27.10 -5.75
CA GLN A 308 -15.52 -26.53 -6.36
C GLN A 308 -15.05 -25.36 -7.21
N SER A 309 -15.11 -25.62 -8.51
CA SER A 309 -14.70 -24.84 -9.69
C SER A 309 -13.22 -24.95 -10.10
N ASP A 310 -13.00 -25.41 -11.33
CA ASP A 310 -11.76 -25.32 -12.13
C ASP A 310 -11.41 -23.84 -12.40
N ILE A 311 -11.21 -23.03 -11.36
CA ILE A 311 -10.81 -21.63 -11.50
C ILE A 311 -9.36 -21.63 -11.97
N LYS A 312 -9.14 -21.24 -13.23
CA LYS A 312 -7.80 -21.05 -13.79
C LYS A 312 -7.14 -19.86 -13.09
N LYS A 313 -6.27 -20.13 -12.11
CA LYS A 313 -5.55 -19.08 -11.39
C LYS A 313 -4.40 -18.50 -12.22
N ILE A 314 -4.22 -17.19 -12.11
CA ILE A 314 -3.09 -16.50 -12.73
C ILE A 314 -1.85 -16.78 -11.89
N LYS A 315 -0.82 -17.35 -12.51
CA LYS A 315 0.48 -17.52 -11.87
C LYS A 315 1.29 -16.24 -11.94
N ILE A 316 1.78 -15.76 -10.80
CA ILE A 316 2.57 -14.53 -10.74
C ILE A 316 3.84 -14.70 -9.90
N ILE A 317 4.85 -13.92 -10.27
CA ILE A 317 6.04 -13.66 -9.46
C ILE A 317 6.04 -12.17 -9.13
N ILE A 318 6.14 -11.80 -7.86
CA ILE A 318 6.10 -10.40 -7.42
C ILE A 318 7.44 -9.97 -6.83
N LYS A 319 7.92 -8.80 -7.25
CA LYS A 319 8.99 -8.06 -6.60
C LYS A 319 8.51 -6.68 -6.18
N ALA A 320 8.75 -6.31 -4.92
CA ALA A 320 8.47 -4.97 -4.42
C ALA A 320 9.75 -4.29 -3.91
N ASP A 321 9.68 -2.99 -3.71
CA ASP A 321 10.77 -2.17 -3.18
C ASP A 321 10.99 -2.32 -1.67
N THR A 322 9.92 -2.46 -0.90
CA THR A 322 9.99 -2.67 0.56
C THR A 322 9.27 -3.94 0.99
N VAL A 323 9.63 -4.44 2.18
CA VAL A 323 8.94 -5.59 2.79
C VAL A 323 7.48 -5.26 3.05
N GLY A 324 7.19 -4.09 3.62
CA GLY A 324 5.82 -3.70 3.90
C GLY A 324 4.97 -3.61 2.62
N THR A 325 5.52 -3.06 1.54
CA THR A 325 4.80 -2.96 0.25
C THR A 325 4.53 -4.34 -0.34
N LEU A 326 5.51 -5.26 -0.24
CA LEU A 326 5.31 -6.65 -0.69
C LEU A 326 4.16 -7.32 0.07
N GLU A 327 4.11 -7.16 1.39
CA GLU A 327 3.03 -7.71 2.22
C GLU A 327 1.68 -7.12 1.84
N ALA A 328 1.61 -5.79 1.66
CA ALA A 328 0.36 -5.12 1.29
C ALA A 328 -0.16 -5.58 -0.07
N VAL A 329 0.73 -5.69 -1.07
CA VAL A 329 0.38 -6.21 -2.39
C VAL A 329 -0.10 -7.66 -2.28
N VAL A 330 0.61 -8.52 -1.56
CA VAL A 330 0.24 -9.94 -1.42
C VAL A 330 -1.10 -10.10 -0.70
N ASN A 331 -1.36 -9.31 0.35
CA ASN A 331 -2.60 -9.39 1.12
C ASN A 331 -3.81 -8.83 0.38
N GLY A 332 -3.62 -7.83 -0.49
CA GLY A 332 -4.70 -7.25 -1.28
C GLY A 332 -5.02 -8.01 -2.57
N LEU A 333 -4.17 -8.96 -2.98
CA LEU A 333 -4.47 -9.85 -4.10
C LEU A 333 -5.46 -10.95 -3.65
N ASN A 334 -6.55 -11.11 -4.40
CA ASN A 334 -7.61 -12.08 -4.12
C ASN A 334 -7.18 -13.55 -4.37
N ILE A 335 -8.05 -14.49 -4.00
CA ILE A 335 -7.88 -15.97 -4.06
C ILE A 335 -7.61 -16.51 -5.48
N ASP A 336 -7.86 -15.72 -6.52
CA ASP A 336 -7.77 -16.11 -7.94
C ASP A 336 -6.35 -16.03 -8.54
N VAL A 337 -5.36 -15.79 -7.68
CA VAL A 337 -3.95 -15.66 -8.06
C VAL A 337 -3.12 -16.72 -7.36
N ASP A 338 -2.19 -17.32 -8.09
CA ASP A 338 -1.20 -18.28 -7.59
C ASP A 338 0.19 -17.60 -7.56
N ILE A 339 0.64 -17.25 -6.35
CA ILE A 339 1.92 -16.54 -6.17
C ILE A 339 3.05 -17.58 -6.10
N ILE A 340 3.75 -17.74 -7.22
CA ILE A 340 4.86 -18.70 -7.37
C ILE A 340 6.08 -18.26 -6.57
N GLN A 341 6.39 -16.97 -6.61
CA GLN A 341 7.50 -16.40 -5.85
C GLN A 341 7.20 -14.94 -5.50
N LYS A 342 7.61 -14.54 -4.31
CA LYS A 342 7.59 -13.15 -3.85
C LYS A 342 8.96 -12.76 -3.31
N GLY A 343 9.34 -11.50 -3.46
CA GLY A 343 10.61 -11.01 -2.90
C GLY A 343 10.74 -9.49 -2.92
N VAL A 344 11.75 -9.00 -2.24
CA VAL A 344 12.08 -7.56 -2.17
C VAL A 344 13.31 -7.28 -3.02
N GLY A 345 13.34 -6.14 -3.69
CA GLY A 345 14.43 -5.68 -4.55
C GLY A 345 14.16 -5.87 -6.05
N LEU A 346 15.20 -5.68 -6.84
CA LEU A 346 15.10 -5.69 -8.31
C LEU A 346 14.68 -7.06 -8.85
N ILE A 347 13.98 -7.04 -9.98
CA ILE A 347 13.71 -8.23 -10.80
C ILE A 347 15.04 -8.73 -11.38
N SER A 348 15.36 -9.99 -11.12
CA SER A 348 16.59 -10.66 -11.57
C SER A 348 16.34 -11.59 -12.74
N GLU A 349 17.42 -12.09 -13.35
CA GLU A 349 17.33 -13.10 -14.42
C GLU A 349 16.71 -14.41 -13.93
N SER A 350 16.98 -14.82 -12.68
CA SER A 350 16.39 -16.03 -12.11
C SER A 350 14.87 -15.95 -12.01
N ASP A 351 14.33 -14.77 -11.72
CA ASP A 351 12.87 -14.56 -11.68
C ASP A 351 12.26 -14.75 -13.08
N ILE A 352 12.94 -14.30 -14.14
CA ILE A 352 12.49 -14.49 -15.53
C ILE A 352 12.51 -15.97 -15.94
N LEU A 353 13.58 -16.68 -15.60
CA LEU A 353 13.70 -18.11 -15.91
C LEU A 353 12.65 -18.95 -15.17
N LEU A 354 12.38 -18.62 -13.91
CA LEU A 354 11.29 -19.25 -13.16
C LEU A 354 9.92 -18.92 -13.76
N ALA A 355 9.69 -17.65 -14.12
CA ALA A 355 8.45 -17.21 -14.76
C ALA A 355 8.18 -17.98 -16.06
N LYS A 356 9.20 -18.15 -16.91
CA LYS A 356 9.11 -18.95 -18.14
C LYS A 356 8.68 -20.38 -17.83
N THR A 357 9.34 -21.02 -16.85
CA THR A 357 9.08 -22.42 -16.49
C THR A 357 7.68 -22.60 -15.91
N ALA A 358 7.27 -21.70 -15.02
CA ALA A 358 5.97 -21.72 -14.36
C ALA A 358 4.82 -21.16 -15.22
N LYS A 359 5.13 -20.56 -16.38
CA LYS A 359 4.21 -19.74 -17.19
C LYS A 359 3.56 -18.63 -16.37
N ALA A 360 4.36 -17.95 -15.55
CA ALA A 360 3.92 -16.88 -14.67
C ALA A 360 4.19 -15.49 -15.27
N ILE A 361 3.39 -14.51 -14.86
CA ILE A 361 3.64 -13.09 -15.13
C ILE A 361 4.55 -12.53 -14.04
N VAL A 362 5.52 -11.69 -14.40
CA VAL A 362 6.38 -11.00 -13.43
C VAL A 362 5.82 -9.61 -13.16
N ILE A 363 5.61 -9.31 -11.88
CA ILE A 363 5.08 -8.03 -11.40
C ILE A 363 6.17 -7.33 -10.59
N GLY A 364 6.56 -6.13 -11.03
CA GLY A 364 7.42 -5.23 -10.27
C GLY A 364 6.61 -4.09 -9.68
N PHE A 365 6.44 -4.05 -8.36
CA PHE A 365 5.85 -2.91 -7.67
C PHE A 365 6.96 -1.93 -7.26
N ASN A 366 6.99 -0.75 -7.87
CA ASN A 366 8.09 0.23 -7.78
C ASN A 366 9.48 -0.32 -8.20
N GLN A 367 9.54 -1.52 -8.78
CA GLN A 367 10.78 -2.19 -9.17
C GLN A 367 10.84 -2.35 -10.68
N LYS A 368 11.76 -1.63 -11.31
CA LYS A 368 12.02 -1.74 -12.75
C LYS A 368 13.13 -2.76 -13.01
N PRO A 369 12.96 -3.68 -13.97
CA PRO A 369 14.02 -4.60 -14.35
C PRO A 369 15.21 -3.86 -14.97
N LEU A 370 16.42 -4.41 -14.80
CA LEU A 370 17.59 -3.89 -15.50
C LEU A 370 17.45 -4.11 -17.03
N PRO A 371 18.16 -3.34 -17.88
CA PRO A 371 18.04 -3.48 -19.34
C PRO A 371 18.34 -4.90 -19.86
N GLN A 372 19.30 -5.59 -19.24
CA GLN A 372 19.64 -6.98 -19.58
C GLN A 372 18.50 -7.94 -19.25
N VAL A 373 17.90 -7.81 -18.05
CA VAL A 373 16.74 -8.60 -17.61
C VAL A 373 15.52 -8.36 -18.51
N SER A 374 15.31 -7.11 -18.94
CA SER A 374 14.23 -6.76 -19.86
C SER A 374 14.39 -7.42 -21.23
N LYS A 375 15.62 -7.44 -21.76
CA LYS A 375 15.94 -8.14 -23.02
C LYS A 375 15.73 -9.64 -22.91
N LEU A 376 16.15 -10.23 -21.79
CA LEU A 376 15.94 -11.66 -21.51
C LEU A 376 14.45 -12.00 -21.46
N ALA A 377 13.65 -11.18 -20.78
CA ALA A 377 12.20 -11.40 -20.73
C ALA A 377 11.53 -11.32 -22.11
N GLN A 378 12.00 -10.41 -22.98
CA GLN A 378 11.53 -10.33 -24.37
C GLN A 378 11.91 -11.57 -25.18
N SER A 379 13.17 -12.04 -25.09
CA SER A 379 13.59 -13.25 -25.81
C SER A 379 12.86 -14.50 -25.33
N GLU A 380 12.59 -14.57 -24.02
CA GLU A 380 11.91 -15.69 -23.38
C GLU A 380 10.38 -15.58 -23.39
N LYS A 381 9.84 -14.49 -23.96
CA LYS A 381 8.40 -14.18 -24.05
C LYS A 381 7.70 -14.18 -22.68
N VAL A 382 8.42 -13.73 -21.64
CA VAL A 382 7.88 -13.55 -20.30
C VAL A 382 7.31 -12.13 -20.18
N LEU A 383 6.06 -12.02 -19.74
CA LEU A 383 5.42 -10.73 -19.51
C LEU A 383 5.93 -10.12 -18.19
N ILE A 384 6.45 -8.90 -18.27
CA ILE A 384 6.74 -8.07 -17.10
C ILE A 384 5.75 -6.91 -17.06
N LYS A 385 5.10 -6.70 -15.91
CA LYS A 385 4.25 -5.54 -15.62
C LYS A 385 4.81 -4.78 -14.44
N ILE A 386 4.81 -3.46 -14.54
CA ILE A 386 5.35 -2.57 -13.51
C ILE A 386 4.22 -1.68 -13.04
N TYR A 387 4.03 -1.62 -11.73
CA TYR A 387 3.01 -0.79 -11.10
C TYR A 387 3.67 0.11 -10.08
N ASN A 388 3.11 1.31 -9.96
CA ASN A 388 3.50 2.30 -8.95
C ASN A 388 2.32 2.68 -8.05
N ILE A 389 1.11 2.22 -8.39
CA ILE A 389 -0.12 2.46 -7.66
C ILE A 389 -0.79 1.11 -7.42
N ILE A 390 -1.07 0.80 -6.15
CA ILE A 390 -1.57 -0.52 -5.73
C ILE A 390 -2.96 -0.82 -6.30
N TYR A 391 -3.84 0.18 -6.45
CA TYR A 391 -5.16 0.00 -7.06
C TYR A 391 -5.07 -0.43 -8.54
N GLN A 392 -4.18 0.19 -9.31
CA GLN A 392 -3.99 -0.19 -10.71
C GLN A 392 -3.56 -1.65 -10.85
N LEU A 393 -2.69 -2.11 -9.95
CA LEU A 393 -2.31 -3.52 -9.89
C LEU A 393 -3.52 -4.41 -9.58
N PHE A 394 -4.30 -4.09 -8.55
CA PHE A 394 -5.45 -4.92 -8.16
C PHE A 394 -6.55 -4.94 -9.22
N ASP A 395 -6.86 -3.79 -9.82
CA ASP A 395 -7.87 -3.67 -10.86
C ASP A 395 -7.45 -4.44 -12.12
N GLU A 396 -6.21 -4.28 -12.60
CA GLU A 396 -5.75 -5.01 -13.79
C GLU A 396 -5.67 -6.52 -13.54
N ILE A 397 -5.24 -6.97 -12.36
CA ILE A 397 -5.22 -8.40 -12.03
C ILE A 397 -6.64 -8.96 -11.89
N ARG A 398 -7.58 -8.19 -11.34
CA ARG A 398 -8.99 -8.58 -11.27
C ARG A 398 -9.58 -8.70 -12.68
N ASP A 399 -9.34 -7.73 -13.55
CA ASP A 399 -9.83 -7.77 -14.94
C ASP A 399 -9.29 -8.97 -15.71
N VAL A 400 -7.99 -9.28 -15.56
CA VAL A 400 -7.36 -10.45 -16.19
C VAL A 400 -7.90 -11.74 -15.59
N SER A 401 -8.12 -11.80 -14.28
CA SER A 401 -8.67 -12.96 -13.59
C SER A 401 -10.11 -13.22 -14.04
N GLU A 402 -10.93 -12.17 -14.09
CA GLU A 402 -12.27 -12.23 -14.64
C GLU A 402 -12.26 -12.68 -16.11
N ALA A 403 -11.34 -12.18 -16.93
CA ALA A 403 -11.24 -12.60 -18.34
C ALA A 403 -10.86 -14.08 -18.49
N ILE A 404 -9.96 -14.59 -17.64
CA ILE A 404 -9.55 -16.01 -17.64
C ILE A 404 -10.68 -16.90 -17.13
N ASN A 405 -11.39 -16.47 -16.10
CA ASN A 405 -12.54 -17.19 -15.52
C ASN A 405 -13.78 -17.11 -16.42
N LYS A 406 -13.97 -15.99 -17.15
CA LYS A 406 -14.93 -15.86 -18.26
C LYS A 406 -14.45 -16.56 -19.51
N GLY A 407 -13.23 -17.11 -19.52
CA GLY A 407 -12.62 -17.83 -20.64
C GLY A 407 -13.36 -19.11 -21.06
N ASP A 408 -14.46 -19.46 -20.41
CA ASP A 408 -15.42 -20.51 -20.84
C ASP A 408 -16.84 -19.97 -21.16
N LEU A 409 -17.05 -18.65 -21.19
CA LEU A 409 -18.28 -18.01 -21.65
C LEU A 409 -17.96 -16.95 -22.69
N VAL A 410 -18.06 -17.33 -23.96
CA VAL A 410 -18.12 -16.41 -25.11
C VAL A 410 -19.19 -15.35 -24.82
N THR A 411 -18.79 -14.16 -24.39
CA THR A 411 -19.74 -13.07 -24.17
C THR A 411 -20.14 -12.49 -25.52
N ILE A 412 -21.42 -12.63 -25.85
CA ILE A 412 -22.01 -12.06 -27.06
C ILE A 412 -22.05 -10.54 -26.87
N LEU A 413 -21.24 -9.81 -27.63
CA LEU A 413 -21.17 -8.35 -27.61
C LEU A 413 -22.33 -7.71 -28.41
N GLY A 414 -22.84 -8.43 -29.41
CA GLY A 414 -23.97 -8.00 -30.22
C GLY A 414 -24.26 -8.93 -31.38
N GLU A 415 -25.45 -8.82 -31.95
CA GLU A 415 -25.91 -9.60 -33.10
C GLU A 415 -26.38 -8.66 -34.22
N ALA A 416 -25.96 -8.94 -35.45
CA ALA A 416 -26.46 -8.28 -36.65
C ALA A 416 -27.02 -9.30 -37.64
N LYS A 417 -28.16 -8.98 -38.27
CA LYS A 417 -28.80 -9.82 -39.26
C LYS A 417 -28.50 -9.31 -40.67
N VAL A 418 -28.01 -10.19 -41.54
CA VAL A 418 -27.69 -9.87 -42.92
C VAL A 418 -28.99 -9.68 -43.70
N LEU A 419 -29.16 -8.49 -44.27
CA LEU A 419 -30.34 -8.11 -45.06
C LEU A 419 -30.08 -8.21 -46.55
N ASN A 420 -28.88 -7.85 -47.02
CA ASN A 420 -28.51 -7.84 -48.43
C ASN A 420 -27.01 -8.12 -48.60
N LEU A 421 -26.62 -8.60 -49.78
CA LEU A 421 -25.22 -8.82 -50.16
C LEU A 421 -24.87 -7.92 -51.34
N TYR A 422 -23.78 -7.16 -51.21
CA TYR A 422 -23.27 -6.30 -52.27
C TYR A 422 -21.89 -6.81 -52.72
N ASN A 423 -21.74 -7.06 -54.02
CA ASN A 423 -20.45 -7.45 -54.59
C ASN A 423 -19.80 -6.24 -55.25
N PHE A 424 -18.61 -5.85 -54.77
CA PHE A 424 -17.87 -4.72 -55.32
C PHE A 424 -16.39 -5.04 -55.46
N LYS A 425 -15.85 -4.93 -56.69
CA LYS A 425 -14.41 -5.04 -57.01
C LYS A 425 -13.70 -6.20 -56.25
N ASN A 426 -14.29 -7.38 -56.28
CA ASN A 426 -13.85 -8.65 -55.66
C ASN A 426 -14.04 -8.81 -54.13
N GLU A 427 -14.70 -7.87 -53.45
CA GLU A 427 -15.10 -8.03 -52.05
C GLU A 427 -16.63 -8.10 -51.92
N THR A 428 -17.11 -8.98 -51.04
CA THR A 428 -18.53 -9.08 -50.68
C THR A 428 -18.75 -8.26 -49.41
N ILE A 429 -19.59 -7.23 -49.50
CA ILE A 429 -20.01 -6.37 -48.39
C ILE A 429 -21.40 -6.82 -47.95
N LEU A 430 -21.56 -7.08 -46.67
CA LEU A 430 -22.80 -7.52 -46.06
C LEU A 430 -23.58 -6.29 -45.59
N GLY A 431 -24.71 -5.99 -46.22
CA GLY A 431 -25.66 -5.03 -45.68
C GLY A 431 -26.43 -5.69 -44.53
N ALA A 432 -26.21 -5.27 -43.30
CA ALA A 432 -26.76 -5.88 -42.11
C ALA A 432 -27.41 -4.84 -41.18
N LYS A 433 -28.36 -5.28 -40.36
CA LYS A 433 -28.97 -4.48 -39.30
C LYS A 433 -28.60 -5.04 -37.95
N VAL A 434 -28.10 -4.20 -37.04
CA VAL A 434 -27.78 -4.61 -35.68
C VAL A 434 -29.08 -4.85 -34.92
N VAL A 435 -29.29 -6.08 -34.45
CA VAL A 435 -30.48 -6.52 -33.73
C VAL A 435 -30.33 -6.25 -32.25
N SER A 436 -29.15 -6.50 -31.69
CA SER A 436 -28.86 -6.33 -30.26
C SER A 436 -27.38 -6.02 -30.02
N GLY A 437 -27.07 -5.35 -28.91
CA GLY A 437 -25.70 -5.06 -28.51
C GLY A 437 -24.95 -4.13 -29.46
N ARG A 438 -23.66 -4.40 -29.67
CA ARG A 438 -22.77 -3.64 -30.56
C ARG A 438 -22.04 -4.53 -31.56
N ILE A 439 -21.72 -3.95 -32.72
CA ILE A 439 -20.80 -4.51 -33.70
C ILE A 439 -19.68 -3.48 -33.94
N ALA A 440 -18.41 -3.87 -33.79
CA ALA A 440 -17.28 -2.99 -34.01
C ALA A 440 -16.25 -3.58 -34.99
N ARG A 441 -15.52 -2.68 -35.65
CA ARG A 441 -14.41 -3.07 -36.53
C ARG A 441 -13.33 -3.79 -35.70
N GLY A 442 -12.91 -4.95 -36.16
CA GLY A 442 -11.91 -5.77 -35.49
C GLY A 442 -12.49 -6.82 -34.54
N ASP A 443 -13.78 -6.81 -34.25
CA ASP A 443 -14.46 -7.86 -33.46
C ASP A 443 -14.27 -9.24 -34.13
N GLN A 444 -14.08 -10.27 -33.30
CA GLN A 444 -14.25 -11.65 -33.75
C GLN A 444 -15.74 -11.93 -33.87
N VAL A 445 -16.14 -12.68 -34.90
CA VAL A 445 -17.55 -12.96 -35.18
C VAL A 445 -17.79 -14.44 -35.46
N LYS A 446 -18.90 -14.95 -34.93
CA LYS A 446 -19.50 -16.21 -35.35
C LYS A 446 -20.59 -15.95 -36.36
N ILE A 447 -20.64 -16.74 -37.42
CA ILE A 447 -21.69 -16.66 -38.43
C ILE A 447 -22.66 -17.82 -38.20
N LYS A 448 -23.96 -17.51 -38.13
CA LYS A 448 -25.01 -18.51 -37.96
C LYS A 448 -26.03 -18.48 -39.09
N ARG A 449 -26.46 -19.67 -39.52
CA ARG A 449 -27.58 -19.89 -40.45
C ARG A 449 -28.58 -20.81 -39.78
N ASN A 450 -29.85 -20.41 -39.68
CA ASN A 450 -30.88 -21.19 -38.99
C ASN A 450 -30.46 -21.66 -37.57
N ASN A 451 -29.73 -20.80 -36.86
CA ASN A 451 -29.19 -21.03 -35.51
C ASN A 451 -28.03 -22.05 -35.40
N GLU A 452 -27.55 -22.60 -36.52
CA GLU A 452 -26.33 -23.42 -36.59
C GLU A 452 -25.10 -22.57 -36.93
N GLU A 453 -23.96 -22.84 -36.29
CA GLU A 453 -22.70 -22.14 -36.55
C GLU A 453 -22.08 -22.65 -37.86
N ILE A 454 -21.96 -21.76 -38.85
CA ILE A 454 -21.37 -22.10 -40.15
C ILE A 454 -19.89 -21.72 -40.27
N GLY A 455 -19.39 -20.89 -39.35
CA GLY A 455 -17.97 -20.56 -39.29
C GLY A 455 -17.65 -19.32 -38.45
N ASN A 456 -16.35 -19.06 -38.32
CA ASN A 456 -15.79 -17.94 -37.56
C ASN A 456 -15.02 -17.00 -38.49
N ASN A 457 -15.11 -15.69 -38.23
CA ASN A 457 -14.43 -14.66 -39.02
C ASN A 457 -14.09 -13.44 -38.16
N ARG A 458 -13.56 -12.39 -38.77
CA ARG A 458 -13.25 -11.10 -38.14
C ARG A 458 -13.75 -9.95 -39.00
N ILE A 459 -14.25 -8.89 -38.37
CA ILE A 459 -14.71 -7.69 -39.08
C ILE A 459 -13.49 -6.87 -39.53
N LYS A 460 -13.29 -6.77 -40.85
CA LYS A 460 -12.23 -5.98 -41.49
C LYS A 460 -12.64 -4.51 -41.65
N SER A 461 -13.88 -4.26 -42.04
CA SER A 461 -14.40 -2.90 -42.28
C SER A 461 -15.85 -2.78 -41.85
N LEU A 462 -16.24 -1.56 -41.44
CA LEU A 462 -17.59 -1.22 -41.04
C LEU A 462 -17.95 0.13 -41.66
N LYS A 463 -19.12 0.22 -42.29
CA LYS A 463 -19.61 1.43 -42.94
C LYS A 463 -21.06 1.72 -42.57
N HIS A 464 -21.40 2.99 -42.44
CA HIS A 464 -22.78 3.45 -42.38
C HIS A 464 -23.02 4.32 -43.62
N PHE A 465 -23.87 3.85 -44.53
CA PHE A 465 -23.96 4.39 -45.89
C PHE A 465 -22.60 4.43 -46.61
N LYS A 466 -22.01 5.62 -46.79
CA LYS A 466 -20.73 5.82 -47.47
C LYS A 466 -19.56 6.03 -46.50
N ASP A 467 -19.84 6.31 -45.23
CA ASP A 467 -18.84 6.71 -44.24
C ASP A 467 -18.29 5.50 -43.48
N GLU A 468 -16.97 5.48 -43.26
CA GLU A 468 -16.33 4.47 -42.42
C GLU A 468 -16.58 4.78 -40.94
N ILE A 469 -17.00 3.76 -40.20
CA ILE A 469 -17.29 3.85 -38.78
C ILE A 469 -16.52 2.78 -38.00
N THR A 470 -16.30 3.02 -36.70
CA THR A 470 -15.58 2.09 -35.83
C THR A 470 -16.51 1.13 -35.09
N LYS A 471 -17.74 1.54 -34.81
CA LYS A 471 -18.75 0.80 -34.05
C LYS A 471 -20.16 1.19 -34.49
N ALA A 472 -21.09 0.25 -34.39
CA ALA A 472 -22.52 0.46 -34.55
C ALA A 472 -23.29 -0.23 -33.40
N GLU A 473 -24.41 0.37 -33.01
CA GLU A 473 -25.27 -0.09 -31.91
C GLU A 473 -26.60 -0.62 -32.45
N ALA A 474 -27.36 -1.29 -31.58
CA ALA A 474 -28.66 -1.87 -31.92
C ALA A 474 -29.59 -0.88 -32.64
N GLY A 475 -30.22 -1.34 -33.72
CA GLY A 475 -31.08 -0.56 -34.59
C GLY A 475 -30.39 0.03 -35.83
N ALA A 476 -29.05 0.15 -35.85
CA ALA A 476 -28.31 0.72 -36.97
C ALA A 476 -28.21 -0.22 -38.18
N GLU A 477 -28.23 0.35 -39.38
CA GLU A 477 -27.99 -0.35 -40.65
C GLU A 477 -26.57 -0.09 -41.14
N ILE A 478 -25.80 -1.15 -41.36
CA ILE A 478 -24.36 -1.08 -41.58
C ILE A 478 -23.92 -2.00 -42.72
N GLY A 479 -22.86 -1.59 -43.42
CA GLY A 479 -22.09 -2.44 -44.31
C GLY A 479 -20.93 -3.08 -43.54
N ILE A 480 -20.85 -4.41 -43.53
CA ILE A 480 -19.80 -5.18 -42.87
C ILE A 480 -18.93 -5.84 -43.95
N GLY A 481 -17.62 -5.59 -43.90
CA GLY A 481 -16.62 -6.33 -44.67
C GLY A 481 -15.88 -7.32 -43.77
N LEU A 482 -15.81 -8.58 -44.17
CA LEU A 482 -15.11 -9.62 -43.42
C LEU A 482 -13.66 -9.80 -43.88
N ALA A 483 -12.80 -10.28 -42.98
CA ALA A 483 -11.38 -10.47 -43.25
C ALA A 483 -11.10 -11.65 -44.20
N GLN A 484 -11.89 -12.72 -44.08
CA GLN A 484 -11.80 -13.91 -44.94
C GLN A 484 -13.06 -14.06 -45.77
N LYS A 485 -12.93 -14.59 -47.00
CA LYS A 485 -14.08 -14.87 -47.87
C LYS A 485 -14.85 -16.05 -47.28
N THR A 486 -16.10 -15.83 -46.89
CA THR A 486 -17.01 -16.84 -46.34
C THR A 486 -18.31 -16.81 -47.11
N GLU A 487 -18.91 -17.97 -47.34
CA GLU A 487 -20.19 -18.08 -48.03
C GLU A 487 -21.35 -17.68 -47.12
N ILE A 488 -21.82 -16.45 -47.28
CA ILE A 488 -22.89 -15.85 -46.46
C ILE A 488 -24.12 -15.64 -47.33
N LEU A 489 -25.28 -15.93 -46.77
CA LEU A 489 -26.58 -15.72 -47.41
C LEU A 489 -27.35 -14.62 -46.69
N THR A 490 -28.32 -14.06 -47.42
CA THR A 490 -29.30 -13.15 -46.82
C THR A 490 -30.10 -13.90 -45.76
N GLY A 491 -30.24 -13.32 -44.57
CA GLY A 491 -30.88 -13.93 -43.41
C GLY A 491 -29.92 -14.55 -42.39
N ASP A 492 -28.64 -14.72 -42.72
CA ASP A 492 -27.62 -15.18 -41.76
C ASP A 492 -27.40 -14.15 -40.63
N SER A 493 -27.06 -14.63 -39.43
CA SER A 493 -26.72 -13.81 -38.26
C SER A 493 -25.21 -13.73 -38.06
N ILE A 494 -24.71 -12.53 -37.76
CA ILE A 494 -23.32 -12.24 -37.41
C ILE A 494 -23.29 -11.87 -35.93
N ILE A 495 -22.65 -12.71 -35.13
CA ILE A 495 -22.58 -12.56 -33.67
C ILE A 495 -21.18 -12.09 -33.32
N SER A 496 -21.07 -10.85 -32.85
CA SER A 496 -19.83 -10.31 -32.31
C SER A 496 -19.55 -10.92 -30.93
N ILE A 497 -18.32 -11.40 -30.76
CA ILE A 497 -17.85 -12.04 -29.54
C ILE A 497 -16.62 -11.31 -29.00
N GLY A 498 -16.58 -11.19 -27.67
CA GLY A 498 -15.59 -10.43 -26.91
C GLY A 498 -14.86 -11.28 -25.90
#